data_AF-A0A2K2RBN2-F1
#
_entry.id   AF-A0A2K2RBN2-F1
#
_cell.length_a   1.000
_cell.length_b   1.000
_cell.length_c   1.000
_cell.angle_alpha   90.00
_cell.angle_beta   90.00
_cell.angle_gamma   90.00
#
_symmetry.space_group_name_H-M   'P 1'
#
loop_
_entity.id
_entity.type
_entity.pdbx_description
1 polymer ?
#
loop_
_entity_poly.entity_id
_entity_poly.type
_entity_poly.pdbx_seq_one_letter_code
_entity_poly.pdbx_strand_id
1 'polypeptide(L)'
;MGMRERWTKRRLVAWARGLVASQKTRRRLLLAVGWTLVAAVAVGAVLLVWRGPWWLDADHLKGKGPMPGQAALATGFRTAVVQLLAVLGAGIALLFTASTYRLTRRGQVTDRFVKALERLGSDQMYVRIGGVIALEQIVQDAPDQATHATQVLNAFIRERAPRPAPKLPPPSIPQRLPPEPAADVQQALTTLTRPQNRHHVDPDQHPDLTALHLTGAQLGGADLTHAQLNGADLT
;
A
#
# COMPACT_ATOMS: atom_id res chain seq x y z
N MET A 1 37.52 21.17 -7.77
CA MET A 1 36.09 21.47 -7.55
C MET A 1 35.37 20.31 -6.85
N GLY A 2 35.87 19.81 -5.69
CA GLY A 2 35.43 18.49 -5.16
C GLY A 2 35.53 18.29 -3.64
N MET A 3 35.59 19.36 -2.84
CA MET A 3 35.69 19.25 -1.38
C MET A 3 34.47 19.82 -0.64
N ARG A 4 33.73 20.77 -1.22
CA ARG A 4 32.55 21.39 -0.57
C ARG A 4 31.27 20.54 -0.67
N GLU A 5 31.12 19.68 -1.69
CA GLU A 5 29.93 18.82 -1.85
C GLU A 5 29.89 17.59 -0.92
N ARG A 6 31.04 17.13 -0.40
CA ARG A 6 31.08 15.98 0.52
C ARG A 6 30.59 16.30 1.93
N TRP A 7 30.63 17.57 2.33
CA TRP A 7 30.19 18.04 3.64
C TRP A 7 28.66 18.14 3.77
N THR A 8 27.95 18.44 2.70
CA THR A 8 26.47 18.56 2.70
C THR A 8 25.79 17.19 2.73
N LYS A 9 26.30 16.19 1.97
CA LYS A 9 25.75 14.82 1.96
C LYS A 9 25.84 14.14 3.34
N ARG A 10 26.94 14.33 4.10
CA ARG A 10 27.10 13.76 5.44
C ARG A 10 26.14 14.36 6.48
N ARG A 11 25.86 15.67 6.41
CA ARG A 11 24.94 16.35 7.33
C ARG A 11 23.48 15.99 7.04
N LEU A 12 23.10 15.85 5.77
CA LEU A 12 21.76 15.41 5.38
C LEU A 12 21.47 13.96 5.83
N VAL A 13 22.45 13.06 5.70
CA VAL A 13 22.32 11.68 6.18
C VAL A 13 22.26 11.60 7.71
N ALA A 14 23.02 12.44 8.43
CA ALA A 14 22.94 12.52 9.89
C ALA A 14 21.61 13.10 10.37
N TRP A 15 21.06 14.10 9.68
CA TRP A 15 19.77 14.71 9.98
C TRP A 15 18.60 13.74 9.69
N ALA A 16 18.65 13.01 8.57
CA ALA A 16 17.70 11.95 8.24
C ALA A 16 17.74 10.78 9.25
N ARG A 17 18.94 10.35 9.68
CA ARG A 17 19.07 9.34 10.74
C ARG A 17 18.53 9.82 12.09
N GLY A 18 18.69 11.11 12.42
CA GLY A 18 18.13 11.71 13.64
C GLY A 18 16.59 11.74 13.66
N LEU A 19 15.95 12.03 12.52
CA LEU A 19 14.49 11.98 12.36
C LEU A 19 13.93 10.55 12.43
N VAL A 20 14.63 9.59 11.82
CA VAL A 20 14.24 8.15 11.90
C VAL A 20 14.46 7.60 13.32
N ALA A 21 15.51 8.02 14.01
CA ALA A 21 15.75 7.65 15.40
C ALA A 21 14.66 8.20 16.33
N SER A 22 14.21 9.44 16.16
CA SER A 22 13.16 10.05 16.99
C SER A 22 11.78 9.39 16.80
N GLN A 23 11.45 8.94 15.58
CA GLN A 23 10.24 8.17 15.32
C GLN A 23 10.27 6.78 15.95
N LYS A 24 11.44 6.10 15.94
CA LYS A 24 11.60 4.76 16.53
C LYS A 24 11.44 4.79 18.05
N THR A 25 11.93 5.85 18.71
CA THR A 25 11.79 6.05 20.16
C THR A 25 10.35 6.38 20.55
N ARG A 26 9.66 7.25 19.79
CA ARG A 26 8.23 7.55 20.01
C ARG A 26 7.35 6.31 19.88
N ARG A 27 7.59 5.46 18.87
CA ARG A 27 6.83 4.22 18.67
C ARG A 27 7.03 3.22 19.82
N ARG A 28 8.26 3.10 20.36
CA ARG A 28 8.54 2.26 21.55
C ARG A 28 7.86 2.79 22.81
N LEU A 29 7.87 4.11 23.02
CA LEU A 29 7.18 4.74 24.15
C LEU A 29 5.66 4.53 24.07
N LEU A 30 5.06 4.70 22.89
CA LEU A 30 3.62 4.45 22.69
C LEU A 30 3.24 2.99 22.94
N LEU A 31 4.06 2.04 22.47
CA LEU A 31 3.83 0.62 22.74
C LEU A 31 3.98 0.31 24.24
N ALA A 32 4.98 0.86 24.91
CA ALA A 32 5.17 0.68 26.35
C ALA A 32 3.97 1.21 27.15
N VAL A 33 3.49 2.43 26.83
CA VAL A 33 2.29 3.01 27.46
C VAL A 33 1.07 2.11 27.24
N GLY A 34 0.88 1.60 26.01
CA GLY A 34 -0.19 0.66 25.70
C GLY A 34 -0.13 -0.62 26.56
N TRP A 35 1.04 -1.23 26.68
CA TRP A 35 1.24 -2.42 27.52
C TRP A 35 1.01 -2.13 29.01
N THR A 36 1.41 -0.95 29.51
CA THR A 36 1.17 -0.57 30.91
C THR A 36 -0.32 -0.40 31.21
N LEU A 37 -1.10 0.18 30.29
CA LEU A 37 -2.56 0.30 30.42
C LEU A 37 -3.24 -1.06 30.44
N VAL A 38 -2.86 -1.97 29.54
CA VAL A 38 -3.39 -3.33 29.50
C VAL A 38 -3.09 -4.08 30.80
N ALA A 39 -1.85 -3.98 31.29
CA ALA A 39 -1.46 -4.58 32.57
C ALA A 39 -2.26 -3.99 33.75
N ALA A 40 -2.46 -2.66 33.78
CA ALA A 40 -3.25 -2.01 34.82
C ALA A 40 -4.72 -2.47 34.83
N VAL A 41 -5.34 -2.61 33.66
CA VAL A 41 -6.71 -3.15 33.52
C VAL A 41 -6.78 -4.60 33.98
N ALA A 42 -5.80 -5.43 33.60
CA ALA A 42 -5.74 -6.83 34.03
C ALA A 42 -5.59 -6.95 35.56
N VAL A 43 -4.71 -6.15 36.16
CA VAL A 43 -4.52 -6.10 37.61
C VAL A 43 -5.79 -5.59 38.32
N GLY A 44 -6.43 -4.54 37.80
CA GLY A 44 -7.69 -4.03 38.32
C GLY A 44 -8.82 -5.07 38.30
N ALA A 45 -8.92 -5.83 37.21
CA ALA A 45 -9.85 -6.95 37.08
C ALA A 45 -9.58 -8.06 38.12
N VAL A 46 -8.32 -8.45 38.31
CA VAL A 46 -7.92 -9.44 39.32
C VAL A 46 -8.25 -8.96 40.73
N LEU A 47 -7.96 -7.69 41.04
CA LEU A 47 -8.30 -7.07 42.33
C LEU A 47 -9.81 -7.02 42.56
N LEU A 48 -10.60 -6.72 41.52
CA LEU A 48 -12.06 -6.68 41.61
C LEU A 48 -12.66 -8.07 41.86
N VAL A 49 -12.12 -9.11 41.24
CA VAL A 49 -12.51 -10.51 41.51
C VAL A 49 -12.12 -10.91 42.94
N TRP A 50 -10.93 -10.54 43.40
CA TRP A 50 -10.44 -10.99 44.70
C TRP A 50 -11.11 -10.24 45.87
N ARG A 51 -11.29 -8.92 45.72
CA ARG A 51 -11.68 -7.99 46.80
C ARG A 51 -13.08 -7.39 46.66
N GLY A 52 -13.70 -7.50 45.49
CA GLY A 52 -15.06 -7.00 45.22
C GLY A 52 -16.14 -7.57 46.15
N PRO A 53 -16.14 -8.87 46.50
CA PRO A 53 -17.14 -9.41 47.43
C PRO A 53 -17.16 -8.69 48.80
N TRP A 54 -15.98 -8.29 49.28
CA TRP A 54 -15.83 -7.59 50.57
C TRP A 54 -16.30 -6.14 50.54
N TRP A 55 -16.34 -5.51 49.36
CA TRP A 55 -16.87 -4.15 49.19
C TRP A 55 -18.41 -4.15 49.20
N LEU A 56 -19.03 -5.21 48.68
CA LEU A 56 -20.48 -5.37 48.66
C LEU A 56 -21.05 -5.84 50.01
N ASP A 57 -20.29 -6.64 50.78
CA ASP A 57 -20.69 -7.09 52.12
C ASP A 57 -20.67 -5.98 53.20
N ALA A 58 -20.05 -4.82 52.93
CA ALA A 58 -19.89 -3.75 53.94
C ALA A 58 -21.17 -2.95 54.23
N ASP A 59 -22.09 -2.82 53.27
CA ASP A 59 -23.26 -1.94 53.41
C ASP A 59 -24.56 -2.67 53.80
N HIS A 60 -24.63 -4.00 53.70
CA HIS A 60 -25.86 -4.77 54.01
C HIS A 60 -25.81 -5.59 55.32
N LEU A 61 -24.69 -5.58 56.06
CA LEU A 61 -24.50 -6.42 57.26
C LEU A 61 -24.26 -5.62 58.56
N LYS A 62 -24.84 -4.42 58.70
CA LYS A 62 -24.94 -3.75 60.02
C LYS A 62 -26.09 -4.27 60.90
N GLY A 63 -26.76 -5.37 60.51
CA GLY A 63 -28.04 -5.76 61.09
C GLY A 63 -28.18 -7.16 61.73
N LYS A 64 -27.75 -8.27 61.10
CA LYS A 64 -28.07 -9.61 61.60
C LYS A 64 -26.97 -10.63 61.29
N GLY A 65 -26.80 -11.59 62.21
CA GLY A 65 -25.69 -12.56 62.33
C GLY A 65 -25.33 -13.40 61.09
N PRO A 66 -24.29 -14.25 61.19
CA PRO A 66 -23.65 -14.90 60.05
C PRO A 66 -24.63 -15.82 59.31
N MET A 67 -25.06 -15.42 58.12
CA MET A 67 -25.92 -16.26 57.27
C MET A 67 -25.07 -17.30 56.51
N PRO A 68 -25.48 -18.59 56.47
CA PRO A 68 -24.89 -19.59 55.59
C PRO A 68 -25.31 -19.28 54.14
N GLY A 69 -24.47 -18.55 53.41
CA GLY A 69 -24.77 -18.14 52.02
C GLY A 69 -23.84 -17.07 51.44
N GLN A 70 -23.09 -16.35 52.28
CA GLN A 70 -22.12 -15.32 51.84
C GLN A 70 -21.04 -15.89 50.89
N ALA A 71 -20.58 -17.12 51.15
CA ALA A 71 -19.61 -17.80 50.29
C ALA A 71 -20.17 -18.11 48.88
N ALA A 72 -21.47 -18.41 48.77
CA ALA A 72 -22.11 -18.70 47.49
C ALA A 72 -22.32 -17.42 46.65
N LEU A 73 -22.74 -16.32 47.28
CA LEU A 73 -22.89 -15.02 46.63
C LEU A 73 -21.55 -14.45 46.15
N ALA A 74 -20.50 -14.55 46.98
CA ALA A 74 -19.14 -14.13 46.61
C ALA A 74 -18.60 -14.92 45.42
N THR A 75 -18.89 -16.22 45.35
CA THR A 75 -18.44 -17.09 44.24
C THR A 75 -19.21 -16.78 42.95
N GLY A 76 -20.53 -16.58 43.03
CA GLY A 76 -21.35 -16.21 41.88
C GLY A 76 -21.00 -14.85 41.27
N PHE A 77 -20.64 -13.87 42.11
CA PHE A 77 -20.16 -12.56 41.62
C PHE A 77 -18.83 -12.69 40.88
N ARG A 78 -17.88 -13.47 41.42
CA ARG A 78 -16.57 -13.71 40.78
C ARG A 78 -16.70 -14.36 39.41
N THR A 79 -17.54 -15.39 39.29
CA THR A 79 -17.74 -16.06 38.00
C THR A 79 -18.40 -15.15 36.98
N ALA A 80 -19.38 -14.33 37.39
CA ALA A 80 -20.01 -13.34 36.51
C ALA A 80 -19.02 -12.29 35.99
N VAL A 81 -18.14 -11.77 36.87
CA VAL A 81 -17.09 -10.81 36.48
C VAL A 81 -16.09 -11.45 35.51
N VAL A 82 -15.66 -12.68 35.78
CA VAL A 82 -14.72 -13.41 34.90
C VAL A 82 -15.35 -13.67 33.53
N GLN A 83 -16.62 -14.10 33.48
CA GLN A 83 -17.34 -14.32 32.23
C GLN A 83 -17.49 -13.03 31.42
N LEU A 84 -17.84 -11.92 32.07
CA LEU A 84 -17.99 -10.63 31.41
C LEU A 84 -16.66 -10.13 30.83
N LEU A 85 -15.56 -10.26 31.58
CA LEU A 85 -14.22 -9.93 31.09
C LEU A 85 -13.79 -10.83 29.94
N ALA A 86 -14.08 -12.13 29.99
CA ALA A 86 -13.79 -13.07 28.92
C ALA A 86 -14.54 -12.69 27.63
N VAL A 87 -15.83 -12.35 27.73
CA VAL A 87 -16.65 -11.92 26.59
C VAL A 87 -16.14 -10.60 26.01
N LEU A 88 -15.82 -9.61 26.85
CA LEU A 88 -15.26 -8.34 26.39
C LEU A 88 -13.90 -8.51 25.72
N GLY A 89 -13.03 -9.34 26.30
CA GLY A 89 -11.73 -9.66 25.73
C GLY A 89 -11.86 -10.33 24.36
N ALA A 90 -12.76 -11.30 24.23
CA ALA A 90 -13.05 -11.97 22.96
C ALA A 90 -13.62 -10.99 21.92
N GLY A 91 -14.52 -10.09 22.32
CA GLY A 91 -15.08 -9.05 21.45
C GLY A 91 -14.02 -8.08 20.93
N ILE A 92 -13.13 -7.59 21.80
CA ILE A 92 -12.01 -6.72 21.41
C ILE A 92 -11.06 -7.46 20.46
N ALA A 93 -10.74 -8.73 20.73
CA ALA A 93 -9.89 -9.54 19.87
C ALA A 93 -10.49 -9.73 18.45
N LEU A 94 -11.80 -9.96 18.36
CA LEU A 94 -12.52 -10.07 17.09
C LEU A 94 -12.49 -8.74 16.32
N LEU A 95 -12.76 -7.61 16.99
CA LEU A 95 -12.70 -6.28 16.37
C LEU A 95 -11.29 -5.94 15.87
N PHE A 96 -10.26 -6.26 16.65
CA PHE A 96 -8.87 -6.09 16.25
C PHE A 96 -8.51 -6.96 15.04
N THR A 97 -8.95 -8.22 15.03
CA THR A 97 -8.73 -9.16 13.91
C THR A 97 -9.40 -8.66 12.63
N ALA A 98 -10.66 -8.21 12.72
CA ALA A 98 -11.39 -7.65 11.58
C ALA A 98 -10.74 -6.37 11.03
N SER A 99 -10.25 -5.51 11.92
CA SER A 99 -9.55 -4.27 11.54
C SER A 99 -8.20 -4.57 10.86
N THR A 100 -7.47 -5.55 11.38
CA THR A 100 -6.17 -5.99 10.84
C THR A 100 -6.33 -6.62 9.45
N TYR A 101 -7.42 -7.34 9.20
CA TYR A 101 -7.72 -7.93 7.90
C TYR A 101 -7.89 -6.86 6.80
N ARG A 102 -8.62 -5.76 7.11
CA ARG A 102 -8.80 -4.64 6.17
C ARG A 102 -7.49 -3.89 5.89
N LEU A 103 -6.63 -3.74 6.90
CA LEU A 103 -5.34 -3.06 6.75
C LEU A 103 -4.34 -3.88 5.92
N THR A 104 -4.34 -5.21 6.09
CA THR A 104 -3.47 -6.12 5.34
C THR A 104 -3.80 -6.14 3.84
N ARG A 105 -5.09 -6.02 3.48
CA ARG A 105 -5.55 -6.05 2.07
C ARG A 105 -5.07 -4.85 1.24
N ARG A 106 -4.95 -3.66 1.84
CA ARG A 106 -4.41 -2.46 1.15
C ARG A 106 -2.89 -2.54 0.94
N GLY A 107 -2.15 -3.10 1.90
CA GLY A 107 -0.69 -3.20 1.80
C GLY A 107 -0.19 -4.09 0.65
N GLN A 108 -0.96 -5.12 0.28
CA GLN A 108 -0.57 -6.06 -0.76
C GLN A 108 -0.61 -5.46 -2.17
N VAL A 109 -1.58 -4.58 -2.47
CA VAL A 109 -1.66 -3.91 -3.78
C VAL A 109 -0.50 -2.94 -3.93
N THR A 110 -0.21 -2.15 -2.89
CA THR A 110 0.94 -1.23 -2.90
C THR A 110 2.26 -1.98 -3.05
N ASP A 111 2.45 -3.11 -2.36
CA ASP A 111 3.66 -3.94 -2.50
C ASP A 111 3.82 -4.50 -3.92
N ARG A 112 2.73 -5.00 -4.53
CA ARG A 112 2.73 -5.42 -5.93
C ARG A 112 3.04 -4.27 -6.88
N PHE A 113 2.51 -3.08 -6.63
CA PHE A 113 2.77 -1.88 -7.43
C PHE A 113 4.25 -1.49 -7.38
N VAL A 114 4.83 -1.42 -6.17
CA VAL A 114 6.26 -1.11 -5.99
C VAL A 114 7.14 -2.15 -6.69
N LYS A 115 6.85 -3.44 -6.53
CA LYS A 115 7.58 -4.51 -7.23
C LYS A 115 7.46 -4.41 -8.75
N ALA A 116 6.30 -4.01 -9.26
CA ALA A 116 6.11 -3.80 -10.69
C ALA A 116 6.99 -2.64 -11.20
N LEU A 117 7.05 -1.53 -10.45
CA LEU A 117 7.94 -0.40 -10.76
C LEU A 117 9.42 -0.78 -10.73
N GLU A 118 9.86 -1.53 -9.72
CA GLU A 118 11.24 -2.02 -9.63
C GLU A 118 11.63 -2.87 -10.85
N ARG A 119 10.71 -3.75 -11.28
CA ARG A 119 10.91 -4.57 -12.49
C ARG A 119 10.93 -3.73 -13.77
N LEU A 120 10.07 -2.72 -13.86
CA LEU A 120 9.97 -1.83 -15.01
C LEU A 120 11.25 -1.00 -15.22
N GLY A 121 11.96 -0.68 -14.13
CA GLY A 121 13.25 0.00 -14.14
C GLY A 121 14.47 -0.87 -14.46
N SER A 122 14.28 -2.17 -14.73
CA SER A 122 15.38 -3.08 -15.05
C SER A 122 15.94 -2.87 -16.46
N ASP A 123 17.25 -3.02 -16.65
CA ASP A 123 17.87 -3.02 -17.98
C ASP A 123 17.52 -4.29 -18.79
N GLN A 124 17.04 -5.35 -18.12
CA GLN A 124 16.68 -6.60 -18.75
C GLN A 124 15.26 -6.58 -19.31
N MET A 125 15.13 -6.77 -20.62
CA MET A 125 13.85 -6.71 -21.36
C MET A 125 12.76 -7.61 -20.75
N TYR A 126 13.06 -8.89 -20.48
CA TYR A 126 12.08 -9.82 -19.91
C TYR A 126 11.62 -9.44 -18.50
N VAL A 127 12.48 -8.78 -17.71
CA VAL A 127 12.10 -8.28 -16.38
C VAL A 127 11.13 -7.12 -16.51
N ARG A 128 11.35 -6.21 -17.46
CA ARG A 128 10.42 -5.10 -17.74
C ARG A 128 9.06 -5.58 -18.22
N ILE A 129 9.02 -6.58 -19.12
CA ILE A 129 7.77 -7.24 -19.53
C ILE A 129 7.03 -7.78 -18.30
N GLY A 130 7.74 -8.43 -17.38
CA GLY A 130 7.16 -8.88 -16.11
C GLY A 130 6.64 -7.75 -15.21
N GLY A 131 7.22 -6.55 -15.30
CA GLY A 131 6.71 -5.34 -14.65
C GLY A 131 5.42 -4.82 -15.31
N VAL A 132 5.38 -4.76 -16.64
CA VAL A 132 4.20 -4.37 -17.43
C VAL A 132 3.02 -5.30 -17.14
N ILE A 133 3.23 -6.63 -17.15
CA ILE A 133 2.19 -7.61 -16.84
C ILE A 133 1.69 -7.46 -15.39
N ALA A 134 2.59 -7.16 -14.44
CA ALA A 134 2.17 -6.91 -13.05
C ALA A 134 1.33 -5.62 -12.93
N LEU A 135 1.65 -4.57 -13.68
CA LEU A 135 0.80 -3.37 -13.75
C LEU A 135 -0.55 -3.66 -14.41
N GLU A 136 -0.59 -4.48 -15.46
CA GLU A 136 -1.85 -4.94 -16.07
C GLU A 136 -2.76 -5.62 -15.04
N GLN A 137 -2.21 -6.53 -14.24
CA GLN A 137 -2.95 -7.19 -13.17
C GLN A 137 -3.51 -6.19 -12.16
N ILE A 138 -2.76 -5.13 -11.83
CA ILE A 138 -3.26 -4.08 -10.94
C ILE A 138 -4.40 -3.29 -11.58
N VAL A 139 -4.31 -2.98 -12.88
CA VAL A 139 -5.39 -2.33 -13.63
C VAL A 139 -6.68 -3.15 -13.57
N GLN A 140 -6.58 -4.48 -13.61
CA GLN A 140 -7.73 -5.38 -13.58
C GLN A 140 -8.26 -5.64 -12.15
N ASP A 141 -7.38 -5.87 -11.18
CA ASP A 141 -7.75 -6.30 -9.83
C ASP A 141 -8.09 -5.13 -8.88
N ALA A 142 -7.57 -3.92 -9.15
CA ALA A 142 -7.66 -2.78 -8.26
C ALA A 142 -8.09 -1.49 -8.99
N PRO A 143 -9.41 -1.28 -9.20
CA PRO A 143 -9.95 -0.10 -9.89
C PRO A 143 -9.44 1.22 -9.32
N ASP A 144 -9.38 1.34 -7.98
CA ASP A 144 -8.86 2.53 -7.28
C ASP A 144 -7.40 2.87 -7.64
N GLN A 145 -6.63 1.93 -8.19
CA GLN A 145 -5.22 2.10 -8.59
C GLN A 145 -4.99 1.97 -10.09
N ALA A 146 -6.03 1.63 -10.86
CA ALA A 146 -5.93 1.38 -12.30
C ALA A 146 -5.43 2.62 -13.05
N THR A 147 -5.94 3.80 -12.70
CA THR A 147 -5.52 5.08 -13.27
C THR A 147 -4.03 5.35 -13.06
N HIS A 148 -3.49 5.09 -11.86
CA HIS A 148 -2.05 5.27 -11.60
C HIS A 148 -1.19 4.24 -12.34
N ALA A 149 -1.63 2.99 -12.43
CA ALA A 149 -0.93 1.96 -13.18
C ALA A 149 -0.86 2.31 -14.69
N THR A 150 -1.93 2.83 -15.28
CA THR A 150 -1.93 3.25 -16.69
C THR A 150 -1.12 4.52 -16.94
N GLN A 151 -1.04 5.46 -15.98
CA GLN A 151 -0.12 6.60 -16.07
C GLN A 151 1.34 6.13 -16.16
N VAL A 152 1.72 5.16 -15.33
CA VAL A 152 3.06 4.57 -15.33
C VAL A 152 3.34 3.86 -16.66
N LEU A 153 2.39 3.07 -17.17
CA LEU A 153 2.53 2.43 -18.48
C LEU A 153 2.69 3.43 -19.62
N ASN A 154 1.89 4.51 -19.62
CA ASN A 154 2.00 5.57 -20.61
C ASN A 154 3.35 6.29 -20.53
N ALA A 155 3.82 6.63 -19.32
CA ALA A 155 5.14 7.21 -19.09
C ALA A 155 6.26 6.27 -19.56
N PHE A 156 6.13 4.96 -19.31
CA PHE A 156 7.07 3.96 -19.77
C PHE A 156 7.16 3.90 -21.30
N ILE A 157 6.02 3.87 -22.00
CA ILE A 157 5.98 3.90 -23.47
C ILE A 157 6.64 5.19 -23.97
N ARG A 158 6.29 6.34 -23.39
CA ARG A 158 6.83 7.65 -23.76
C ARG A 158 8.35 7.75 -23.60
N GLU A 159 8.90 7.10 -22.58
CA GLU A 159 10.34 7.11 -22.30
C GLU A 159 11.11 6.12 -23.21
N ARG A 160 10.51 4.97 -23.53
CA ARG A 160 11.20 3.86 -24.19
C ARG A 160 10.94 3.78 -25.69
N ALA A 161 9.83 4.33 -26.17
CA ALA A 161 9.54 4.38 -27.60
C ALA A 161 10.50 5.38 -28.29
N PRO A 162 11.11 5.00 -29.43
CA PRO A 162 11.91 5.91 -30.21
C PRO A 162 11.07 7.12 -30.66
N ARG A 163 11.73 8.26 -30.85
CA ARG A 163 11.11 9.46 -31.44
C ARG A 163 11.88 9.86 -32.68
N PRO A 164 11.20 10.33 -33.74
CA PRO A 164 11.89 10.92 -34.88
C PRO A 164 12.73 12.11 -34.41
N ALA A 165 13.95 12.25 -34.96
CA ALA A 165 14.77 13.42 -34.73
C ALA A 165 14.01 14.71 -35.12
N PRO A 166 14.18 15.81 -34.37
CA PRO A 166 13.65 17.11 -34.77
C PRO A 166 14.09 17.45 -36.21
N LYS A 167 13.19 18.04 -37.00
CA LYS A 167 13.41 18.27 -38.44
C LYS A 167 14.56 19.26 -38.77
N LEU A 168 15.24 19.88 -37.80
CA LEU A 168 16.27 20.89 -38.06
C LEU A 168 17.39 20.96 -37.00
N PRO A 169 18.66 21.18 -37.41
CA PRO A 169 19.25 20.81 -38.70
C PRO A 169 19.36 19.27 -38.81
N PRO A 170 19.35 18.69 -40.01
CA PRO A 170 19.47 17.24 -40.17
C PRO A 170 20.77 16.74 -39.53
N PRO A 171 20.71 15.69 -38.69
CA PRO A 171 21.91 15.15 -38.07
C PRO A 171 22.88 14.66 -39.15
N SER A 172 24.17 14.84 -38.91
CA SER A 172 25.26 14.44 -39.84
C SER A 172 25.25 12.93 -40.15
N ILE A 173 24.56 12.14 -39.31
CA ILE A 173 24.31 10.72 -39.50
C ILE A 173 22.79 10.53 -39.40
N PRO A 174 22.12 9.95 -40.42
CA PRO A 174 20.70 9.62 -40.35
C PRO A 174 20.42 8.72 -39.14
N GLN A 175 19.49 9.12 -38.28
CA GLN A 175 19.03 8.25 -37.20
C GLN A 175 18.26 7.09 -37.83
N ARG A 176 18.82 5.87 -37.77
CA ARG A 176 18.10 4.67 -38.18
C ARG A 176 17.11 4.29 -37.08
N LEU A 177 15.84 4.60 -37.31
CA LEU A 177 14.75 4.16 -36.45
C LEU A 177 14.50 2.66 -36.63
N PRO A 178 14.13 1.94 -35.57
CA PRO A 178 13.80 0.53 -35.68
C PRO A 178 12.51 0.33 -36.48
N PRO A 179 12.35 -0.80 -37.20
CA PRO A 179 11.17 -1.09 -38.00
C PRO A 179 9.94 -1.48 -37.17
N GLU A 180 10.14 -1.85 -35.90
CA GLU A 180 9.08 -2.20 -34.96
C GLU A 180 9.43 -1.72 -33.54
N PRO A 181 8.43 -1.54 -32.65
CA PRO A 181 8.69 -1.20 -31.26
C PRO A 181 9.42 -2.34 -30.55
N ALA A 182 10.24 -2.01 -29.56
CA ALA A 182 10.82 -3.03 -28.69
C ALA A 182 9.73 -3.85 -27.99
N ALA A 183 9.97 -5.14 -27.73
CA ALA A 183 8.94 -6.07 -27.25
C ALA A 183 8.27 -5.64 -25.92
N ASP A 184 9.01 -4.98 -25.04
CA ASP A 184 8.50 -4.39 -23.80
C ASP A 184 7.60 -3.17 -24.05
N VAL A 185 7.96 -2.30 -25.00
CA VAL A 185 7.13 -1.18 -25.46
C VAL A 185 5.86 -1.70 -26.12
N GLN A 186 5.96 -2.70 -26.99
CA GLN A 186 4.82 -3.35 -27.62
C GLN A 186 3.88 -3.96 -26.57
N GLN A 187 4.40 -4.68 -25.57
CA GLN A 187 3.59 -5.22 -24.49
C GLN A 187 2.88 -4.11 -23.71
N ALA A 188 3.59 -3.05 -23.35
CA ALA A 188 2.99 -1.92 -22.62
C ALA A 188 1.91 -1.23 -23.45
N LEU A 189 2.14 -1.06 -24.76
CA LEU A 189 1.17 -0.52 -25.70
C LEU A 189 -0.08 -1.40 -25.76
N THR A 190 0.08 -2.71 -25.96
CA THR A 190 -1.02 -3.67 -25.95
C THR A 190 -1.80 -3.64 -24.64
N THR A 191 -1.14 -3.59 -23.48
CA THR A 191 -1.80 -3.48 -22.18
C THR A 191 -2.58 -2.17 -22.05
N LEU A 192 -1.98 -1.04 -22.44
CA LEU A 192 -2.59 0.30 -22.32
C LEU A 192 -3.80 0.49 -23.23
N THR A 193 -3.76 -0.08 -24.43
CA THR A 193 -4.81 0.07 -25.45
C THR A 193 -5.79 -1.09 -25.46
N ARG A 194 -5.70 -2.05 -24.54
CA ARG A 194 -6.63 -3.19 -24.48
C ARG A 194 -8.00 -2.72 -23.99
N PRO A 195 -9.12 -2.98 -24.70
CA PRO A 195 -10.44 -2.47 -24.34
C PRO A 195 -10.84 -2.80 -22.88
N GLN A 196 -10.57 -4.01 -22.41
CA GLN A 196 -10.93 -4.46 -21.06
C GLN A 196 -10.22 -3.63 -19.96
N ASN A 197 -8.99 -3.18 -20.23
CA ASN A 197 -8.19 -2.40 -19.29
C ASN A 197 -8.65 -0.93 -19.22
N ARG A 198 -9.40 -0.45 -20.22
CA ARG A 198 -9.90 0.93 -20.27
C ARG A 198 -11.20 1.15 -19.50
N HIS A 199 -11.94 0.10 -19.16
CA HIS A 199 -13.23 0.21 -18.47
C HIS A 199 -13.12 0.71 -17.02
N HIS A 200 -12.01 0.41 -16.34
CA HIS A 200 -11.78 0.75 -14.93
C HIS A 200 -10.90 1.99 -14.75
N VAL A 201 -10.46 2.61 -15.84
CA VAL A 201 -9.60 3.79 -15.85
C VAL A 201 -10.48 5.02 -15.98
N ASP A 202 -10.05 6.12 -15.36
CA ASP A 202 -10.70 7.42 -15.50
C ASP A 202 -10.92 7.75 -17.00
N PRO A 203 -12.16 8.06 -17.43
CA PRO A 203 -12.46 8.41 -18.82
C PRO A 203 -11.62 9.56 -19.36
N ASP A 204 -11.23 10.53 -18.51
CA ASP A 204 -10.42 11.68 -18.92
C ASP A 204 -8.94 11.32 -19.14
N GLN A 205 -8.54 10.11 -18.75
CA GLN A 205 -7.19 9.63 -18.96
C GLN A 205 -7.04 8.90 -20.29
N HIS A 206 -6.30 9.53 -21.18
CA HIS A 206 -6.09 9.02 -22.53
C HIS A 206 -4.61 8.64 -22.75
N PRO A 207 -4.34 7.58 -23.55
CA PRO A 207 -2.98 7.28 -23.99
C PRO A 207 -2.37 8.48 -24.71
N ASP A 208 -1.15 8.86 -24.35
CA ASP A 208 -0.38 9.89 -25.03
C ASP A 208 0.76 9.23 -25.82
N LEU A 209 0.57 9.13 -27.13
CA LEU A 209 1.54 8.55 -28.05
C LEU A 209 2.11 9.62 -29.00
N THR A 210 1.96 10.90 -28.63
CA THR A 210 2.40 12.07 -29.42
C THR A 210 3.88 11.96 -29.78
N ALA A 211 4.18 12.18 -31.06
CA ALA A 211 5.55 12.18 -31.61
C ALA A 211 6.37 10.91 -31.37
N LEU A 212 5.72 9.76 -31.12
CA LEU A 212 6.40 8.48 -30.98
C LEU A 212 6.52 7.78 -32.34
N HIS A 213 7.65 7.12 -32.56
CA HIS A 213 7.88 6.20 -33.67
C HIS A 213 7.42 4.81 -33.26
N LEU A 214 6.26 4.41 -33.76
CA LEU A 214 5.56 3.16 -33.47
C LEU A 214 5.21 2.40 -34.76
N THR A 215 5.95 2.63 -35.85
CA THR A 215 5.89 1.81 -37.07
C THR A 215 5.98 0.34 -36.72
N GLY A 216 5.16 -0.49 -37.36
CA GLY A 216 5.12 -1.93 -37.09
C GLY A 216 4.46 -2.33 -35.77
N ALA A 217 3.92 -1.39 -34.98
CA ALA A 217 3.21 -1.70 -33.75
C ALA A 217 1.97 -2.57 -34.03
N GLN A 218 1.82 -3.64 -33.25
CA GLN A 218 0.66 -4.53 -33.30
C GLN A 218 -0.50 -3.89 -32.52
N LEU A 219 -1.44 -3.30 -33.24
CA LEU A 219 -2.59 -2.57 -32.70
C LEU A 219 -3.94 -3.23 -33.06
N GLY A 220 -3.93 -4.49 -33.50
CA GLY A 220 -5.14 -5.24 -33.78
C GLY A 220 -6.04 -5.35 -32.55
N GLY A 221 -7.27 -4.83 -32.64
CA GLY A 221 -8.22 -4.81 -31.52
C GLY A 221 -7.90 -3.79 -30.41
N ALA A 222 -6.98 -2.86 -30.66
CA ALA A 222 -6.67 -1.77 -29.74
C ALA A 222 -7.80 -0.74 -29.67
N ASP A 223 -8.15 -0.32 -28.46
CA ASP A 223 -8.98 0.85 -28.19
C ASP A 223 -8.10 2.10 -28.04
N LEU A 224 -7.99 2.84 -29.14
CA LEU A 224 -7.32 4.13 -29.25
C LEU A 224 -8.29 5.31 -29.14
N THR A 225 -9.50 5.09 -28.64
CA THR A 225 -10.48 6.18 -28.49
C THR A 225 -9.89 7.28 -27.60
N HIS A 226 -9.96 8.51 -28.10
CA HIS A 226 -9.39 9.73 -27.51
C HIS A 226 -7.85 9.73 -27.29
N ALA A 227 -7.11 8.76 -27.83
CA ALA A 227 -5.66 8.75 -27.73
C ALA A 227 -5.04 9.95 -28.45
N GLN A 228 -4.01 10.55 -27.85
CA GLN A 228 -3.24 11.63 -28.47
C GLN A 228 -2.20 11.04 -29.41
N LEU A 229 -2.42 11.20 -30.71
CA LEU A 229 -1.61 10.61 -31.78
C LEU A 229 -0.88 11.68 -32.63
N ASN A 230 -0.83 12.92 -32.15
CA ASN A 230 -0.28 14.03 -32.91
C ASN A 230 1.20 13.76 -33.26
N GLY A 231 1.50 13.67 -34.56
CA GLY A 231 2.85 13.40 -35.05
C GLY A 231 3.41 12.01 -34.72
N ALA A 232 2.58 11.08 -34.23
CA ALA A 232 2.98 9.69 -34.07
C ALA A 232 3.14 9.02 -35.45
N ASP A 233 4.16 8.20 -35.60
CA ASP A 233 4.34 7.36 -36.79
C ASP A 233 3.85 5.94 -36.48
N LEU A 234 2.82 5.48 -37.17
CA LEU A 234 2.20 4.16 -36.99
C LEU A 234 2.30 3.29 -38.27
N THR A 235 2.95 3.81 -39.31
CA THR A 235 2.94 3.23 -40.66
C THR A 235 4.29 2.67 -41.05
#